data_AF-A0A833GPB5-F1
#
_entry.id   AF-A0A833GPB5-F1
#
_cell.length_a   1.000
_cell.length_b   1.000
_cell.length_c   1.000
_cell.angle_alpha   90.00
_cell.angle_beta   90.00
_cell.angle_gamma   90.00
#
_symmetry.space_group_name_H-M   'P 1'
#
loop_
_entity.id
_entity.type
_entity.pdbx_description
1 polymer ?
#
loop_
_entity_poly.entity_id
_entity_poly.type
_entity_poly.pdbx_seq_one_letter_code
_entity_poly.pdbx_strand_id
1 'polypeptide(L)'
;MIRQPTTLDAMLAWHSAALCGPVDRHDGEPQCGWFKRKAVRGGPWLPVRVWLDQPIDRDTGELVGDETIKASCLGREVDPYRLWLGLRPISRAEYEDIVKMHMEIDAMAAAGVPVDLTTTPIHPSRSLA
;
A
#
# COMPACT_ATOMS: atom_id res chain seq x y z
N MET A 1 11.69 31.37 12.01
CA MET A 1 11.41 31.02 10.60
C MET A 1 10.16 30.15 10.62
N ILE A 2 9.12 30.53 9.89
CA ILE A 2 7.82 29.83 9.89
C ILE A 2 7.98 28.55 9.04
N ARG A 3 7.64 27.38 9.59
CA ARG A 3 7.71 26.09 8.89
C ARG A 3 6.35 25.77 8.27
N GLN A 4 6.28 25.80 6.95
CA GLN A 4 5.08 25.45 6.19
C GLN A 4 5.08 23.94 5.89
N PRO A 5 3.92 23.27 5.92
CA PRO A 5 3.82 21.87 5.54
C PRO A 5 4.15 21.69 4.05
N THR A 6 4.80 20.57 3.72
CA THR A 6 5.00 20.16 2.34
C THR A 6 3.65 20.05 1.62
N THR A 7 3.56 20.60 0.41
CA THR A 7 2.31 20.59 -0.36
C THR A 7 2.00 19.18 -0.89
N LEU A 8 0.71 18.89 -1.08
CA LEU A 8 0.29 17.59 -1.62
C LEU A 8 0.90 17.28 -3.00
N ASP A 9 1.04 18.30 -3.84
CA ASP A 9 1.67 18.17 -5.16
C ASP A 9 3.14 17.76 -5.03
N ALA A 10 3.89 18.41 -4.15
CA ALA A 10 5.28 18.05 -3.86
C ALA A 10 5.40 16.63 -3.27
N MET A 11 4.49 16.25 -2.35
CA MET A 11 4.46 14.90 -1.76
C MET A 11 4.26 13.82 -2.83
N LEU A 12 3.39 14.06 -3.81
CA LEU A 12 3.01 13.07 -4.83
C LEU A 12 3.78 13.22 -6.15
N ALA A 13 4.69 14.20 -6.27
CA ALA A 13 5.40 14.50 -7.51
C ALA A 13 6.11 13.27 -8.11
N TRP A 14 6.84 12.53 -7.27
CA TRP A 14 7.53 11.31 -7.72
C TRP A 14 6.52 10.24 -8.17
N HIS A 15 5.43 10.04 -7.43
CA HIS A 15 4.43 9.02 -7.76
C HIS A 15 3.70 9.34 -9.06
N SER A 16 3.29 10.59 -9.26
CA SER A 16 2.70 11.06 -10.51
C SER A 16 3.65 10.84 -11.69
N ALA A 17 4.93 11.15 -11.53
CA ALA A 17 5.93 10.90 -12.56
C ALA A 17 6.12 9.38 -12.83
N ALA A 18 6.13 8.56 -11.78
CA ALA A 18 6.26 7.10 -11.88
C ALA A 18 5.07 6.42 -12.58
N LEU A 19 3.88 7.04 -12.55
CA LEU A 19 2.72 6.56 -13.30
C LEU A 19 2.82 6.89 -14.80
N CYS A 20 3.51 7.97 -15.16
CA CYS A 20 3.72 8.38 -16.55
C CYS A 20 4.88 7.64 -17.22
N GLY A 21 5.82 7.08 -16.46
CA GLY A 21 6.97 6.36 -16.99
C GLY A 21 7.97 5.94 -15.93
N PRO A 22 9.06 5.26 -16.33
CA PRO A 22 10.13 4.89 -15.42
C PRO A 22 10.80 6.15 -14.87
N VAL A 23 10.93 6.21 -13.55
CA VAL A 23 11.66 7.24 -12.81
C VAL A 23 12.70 6.58 -11.93
N ASP A 24 13.79 7.30 -11.66
CA ASP A 24 14.84 6.81 -10.79
C ASP A 24 14.32 6.55 -9.39
N ARG A 25 14.78 5.44 -8.82
CA ARG A 25 14.46 4.99 -7.48
C ARG A 25 15.74 4.71 -6.74
N HIS A 26 15.99 5.48 -5.69
CA HIS A 26 17.15 5.31 -4.82
C HIS A 26 16.77 4.50 -3.57
N ASP A 27 17.73 3.71 -3.09
CA ASP A 27 17.62 3.02 -1.81
C ASP A 27 17.63 4.04 -0.67
N GLY A 28 16.90 3.77 0.42
CA GLY A 28 16.79 4.68 1.55
C GLY A 28 15.94 5.94 1.33
N GLU A 29 15.39 6.15 0.12
CA GLU A 29 14.55 7.31 -0.22
C GLU A 29 13.12 6.88 -0.59
N PRO A 30 12.30 6.43 0.37
CA PRO A 30 10.90 6.11 0.10
C PRO A 30 10.15 7.36 -0.34
N GLN A 31 9.27 7.21 -1.33
CA GLN A 31 8.46 8.30 -1.87
C GLN A 31 6.97 8.06 -1.55
N CYS A 32 6.22 9.14 -1.32
CA CYS A 32 4.79 9.05 -1.03
C CYS A 32 4.00 8.60 -2.26
N GLY A 33 2.87 7.93 -2.02
CA GLY A 33 1.98 7.47 -3.09
C GLY A 33 1.29 6.15 -2.78
N TRP A 34 0.72 5.56 -3.83
CA TRP A 34 0.03 4.28 -3.78
C TRP A 34 0.80 3.21 -4.52
N PHE A 35 0.90 2.04 -3.88
CA PHE A 35 1.72 0.95 -4.33
C PHE A 35 1.03 -0.40 -4.16
N LYS A 36 1.53 -1.41 -4.87
CA LYS A 36 1.27 -2.82 -4.60
C LYS A 36 2.56 -3.59 -4.42
N ARG A 37 2.50 -4.66 -3.65
CA ARG A 37 3.56 -5.68 -3.53
C ARG A 37 2.96 -7.07 -3.47
N LYS A 38 3.72 -8.10 -3.79
CA LYS A 38 3.23 -9.48 -3.53
C LYS A 38 3.42 -9.83 -2.06
N ALA A 39 2.45 -10.57 -1.49
CA ALA A 39 2.59 -11.12 -0.14
C ALA A 39 3.75 -12.12 -0.05
N VAL A 40 3.81 -13.01 -1.04
CA VAL A 40 4.83 -14.05 -1.25
C VAL A 40 5.02 -14.27 -2.76
N ARG A 41 6.04 -15.04 -3.17
CA ARG A 41 6.22 -15.41 -4.58
C ARG A 41 4.99 -16.16 -5.09
N GLY A 42 4.30 -15.60 -6.08
CA GLY A 42 3.07 -16.17 -6.65
C GLY A 42 1.80 -15.89 -5.84
N GLY A 43 1.90 -15.21 -4.69
CA GLY A 43 0.75 -14.84 -3.86
C GLY A 43 -0.01 -13.60 -4.35
N PRO A 44 -1.09 -13.22 -3.65
CA PRO A 44 -1.91 -12.06 -3.99
C PRO A 44 -1.13 -10.74 -3.87
N TRP A 45 -1.66 -9.72 -4.54
CA TRP A 45 -1.18 -8.35 -4.44
C TRP A 45 -1.72 -7.70 -3.17
N LEU A 46 -0.83 -7.20 -2.32
CA LEU A 46 -1.17 -6.41 -1.14
C LEU A 46 -1.08 -4.92 -1.48
N PRO A 47 -2.09 -4.13 -1.10
CA PRO A 47 -2.07 -2.69 -1.27
C PRO A 47 -1.19 -2.06 -0.18
N VAL A 48 -0.33 -1.12 -0.60
CA VAL A 48 0.55 -0.37 0.30
C VAL A 48 0.37 1.13 0.02
N ARG A 49 0.14 1.91 1.07
CA ARG A 49 0.10 3.36 1.00
C ARG A 49 1.32 3.92 1.74
N VAL A 50 2.02 4.85 1.11
CA VAL A 50 3.10 5.64 1.74
C VAL A 50 2.65 7.09 1.77
N TRP A 51 2.74 7.75 2.93
CA TRP A 51 2.36 9.15 3.09
C TRP A 51 3.33 9.88 4.01
N LEU A 52 3.35 11.21 3.89
CA LEU A 52 4.09 12.07 4.78
C LEU A 52 3.18 12.45 5.95
N ASP A 53 3.59 12.12 7.16
CA ASP A 53 2.96 12.51 8.40
C ASP A 53 3.40 13.94 8.73
N GLN A 54 2.42 14.84 8.78
CA GLN A 54 2.64 16.27 8.96
C GLN A 54 1.94 16.69 10.25
N PRO A 55 2.66 16.71 11.39
CA PRO A 55 2.08 17.19 12.63
C PRO A 55 1.87 18.71 12.49
N ILE A 56 0.62 19.12 12.27
CA ILE A 56 0.23 20.52 12.11
C ILE A 56 -0.54 21.03 13.32
N ASP A 57 -0.34 22.31 13.65
CA ASP A 57 -1.20 23.05 14.57
C ASP A 57 -2.53 23.33 13.87
N ARG A 58 -3.64 23.07 14.58
CA ARG A 58 -4.99 23.19 14.00
C ARG A 58 -5.44 24.64 13.81
N ASP A 59 -4.92 25.55 14.63
CA ASP A 59 -5.32 26.95 14.64
C ASP A 59 -4.47 27.77 13.66
N THR A 60 -3.18 27.46 13.53
CA THR A 60 -2.26 28.20 12.66
C THR A 60 -1.96 27.52 11.32
N GLY A 61 -2.15 26.21 11.22
CA GLY A 61 -1.78 25.42 10.04
C GLY A 61 -0.27 25.20 9.89
N GLU A 62 0.52 25.56 10.90
CA GLU A 62 1.97 25.45 10.89
C GLU A 62 2.44 24.06 11.34
N LEU A 63 3.63 23.64 10.91
CA LEU A 63 4.24 22.40 11.40
C LEU A 63 4.68 22.55 12.86
N VAL A 64 4.17 21.68 13.73
CA VAL A 64 4.58 21.58 15.14
C VAL A 64 5.73 20.58 15.36
N GLY A 65 6.13 19.87 14.32
CA GLY A 65 7.19 18.87 14.38
C GLY A 65 7.78 18.55 13.00
N ASP A 66 8.71 17.61 12.98
CA ASP A 66 9.32 17.15 11.74
C ASP A 66 8.35 16.24 10.98
N GLU A 67 8.36 16.39 9.66
CA GLU A 67 7.58 15.55 8.77
C GLU A 67 8.25 14.18 8.65
N THR A 68 7.47 13.11 8.78
CA THR A 68 8.00 11.74 8.74
C THR A 68 7.27 10.89 7.74
N ILE A 69 8.00 10.07 6.97
CA ILE A 69 7.39 9.17 6.01
C ILE A 69 6.86 7.95 6.75
N LYS A 70 5.57 7.67 6.57
CA LYS A 70 4.88 6.50 7.12
C LYS A 70 4.32 5.64 6.01
N ALA A 71 4.12 4.36 6.31
CA ALA A 71 3.47 3.44 5.39
C ALA A 71 2.51 2.50 6.09
N SER A 72 1.51 2.04 5.34
CA SER A 72 0.55 1.04 5.79
C SER A 72 0.28 0.02 4.71
N CYS A 73 0.08 -1.22 5.14
CA CYS A 73 -0.26 -2.36 4.29
C CYS A 73 -1.51 -3.01 4.89
N LEU A 74 -2.65 -2.94 4.19
CA LEU A 74 -3.95 -3.41 4.72
C LEU A 74 -4.25 -2.89 6.12
N GLY A 75 -4.04 -1.58 6.35
CA GLY A 75 -4.32 -0.94 7.64
C GLY A 75 -3.30 -1.20 8.76
N ARG A 76 -2.29 -2.05 8.53
CA ARG A 76 -1.18 -2.24 9.48
C ARG A 76 -0.04 -1.30 9.14
N GLU A 77 0.49 -0.60 10.14
CA GLU A 77 1.68 0.23 9.99
C GLU A 77 2.90 -0.65 9.66
N VAL A 78 3.70 -0.20 8.70
CA VAL A 78 4.89 -0.91 8.21
C VAL A 78 6.00 0.09 7.96
N ASP A 79 7.25 -0.37 8.11
CA ASP A 79 8.43 0.43 7.84
C ASP A 79 8.57 0.69 6.32
N PRO A 80 8.45 1.96 5.86
CA PRO A 80 8.54 2.29 4.43
C PRO A 80 9.91 1.99 3.85
N TYR A 81 10.99 2.18 4.62
CA TYR A 81 12.36 2.02 4.14
C TYR A 81 12.68 0.56 3.80
N ARG A 82 12.12 -0.39 4.56
CA ARG A 82 12.30 -1.83 4.29
C ARG A 82 11.52 -2.33 3.08
N LEU A 83 10.35 -1.76 2.80
CA LEU A 83 9.48 -2.23 1.73
C LEU A 83 9.78 -1.56 0.39
N TRP A 84 10.35 -0.37 0.41
CA TRP A 84 10.45 0.57 -0.71
C TRP A 84 10.87 -0.08 -2.03
N LEU A 85 11.99 -0.80 -2.06
CA LEU A 85 12.53 -1.39 -3.29
C LEU A 85 11.59 -2.42 -3.94
N GLY A 86 10.75 -3.08 -3.14
CA GLY A 86 9.79 -4.08 -3.60
C GLY A 86 8.43 -3.52 -4.04
N LEU A 87 8.19 -2.22 -3.86
CA LEU A 87 6.91 -1.59 -4.15
C LEU A 87 6.75 -1.27 -5.64
N ARG A 88 5.57 -1.54 -6.19
CA ARG A 88 5.21 -1.14 -7.56
C ARG A 88 4.20 0.01 -7.50
N PRO A 89 4.48 1.17 -8.10
CA PRO A 89 3.54 2.29 -8.10
C PRO A 89 2.28 1.89 -8.87
N ILE A 90 1.13 2.29 -8.35
CA ILE A 90 -0.19 2.08 -8.96
C ILE A 90 -1.05 3.33 -8.80
N SER A 91 -2.11 3.43 -9.58
CA SER A 91 -3.08 4.51 -9.41
C SER A 91 -3.81 4.38 -8.08
N ARG A 92 -4.36 5.49 -7.59
CA ARG A 92 -5.22 5.48 -6.41
C ARG A 92 -6.44 4.57 -6.59
N ALA A 93 -7.05 4.58 -7.79
CA ALA A 93 -8.19 3.73 -8.10
C ALA A 93 -7.83 2.23 -7.99
N GLU A 94 -6.70 1.82 -8.56
CA GLU A 94 -6.24 0.43 -8.46
C GLU A 94 -5.93 0.04 -7.00
N TYR A 95 -5.37 0.96 -6.21
CA TYR A 95 -5.18 0.73 -4.77
C TYR A 95 -6.53 0.47 -4.07
N GLU A 96 -7.52 1.31 -4.32
CA GLU A 96 -8.86 1.18 -3.76
C GLU A 96 -9.53 -0.13 -4.19
N ASP A 97 -9.36 -0.56 -5.44
CA ASP A 97 -9.85 -1.85 -5.94
C ASP A 97 -9.22 -3.03 -5.20
N ILE A 98 -7.89 -3.01 -4.97
CA ILE A 98 -7.20 -4.07 -4.23
C ILE A 98 -7.62 -4.08 -2.76
N VAL A 99 -7.78 -2.90 -2.13
CA VAL A 99 -8.30 -2.80 -0.76
C VAL A 99 -9.71 -3.37 -0.68
N LYS A 100 -10.59 -2.99 -1.61
CA LYS A 100 -11.96 -3.49 -1.69
C LYS A 100 -11.99 -5.00 -1.86
N MET A 101 -11.19 -5.55 -2.76
CA MET A 101 -11.04 -6.99 -2.94
C MET A 101 -10.64 -7.69 -1.63
N HIS A 102 -9.73 -7.11 -0.83
CA HIS A 102 -9.34 -7.71 0.45
C HIS A 102 -10.41 -7.61 1.53
N MET A 103 -11.21 -6.54 1.53
CA MET A 103 -12.36 -6.38 2.44
C MET A 103 -13.52 -7.31 2.05
N GLU A 104 -13.78 -7.50 0.75
CA GLU A 104 -14.84 -8.39 0.26
C GLU A 104 -14.50 -9.87 0.45
N ILE A 105 -13.21 -10.21 0.42
CA ILE A 105 -12.70 -11.54 0.80
C ILE A 105 -12.63 -11.69 2.34
N ASP A 106 -13.50 -11.02 3.10
CA ASP A 106 -13.71 -11.29 4.53
C ASP A 106 -14.33 -12.68 4.79
N ALA A 107 -14.74 -13.42 3.76
CA ALA A 107 -14.91 -14.88 3.85
C ALA A 107 -13.60 -15.63 4.20
N MET A 108 -12.42 -14.99 4.09
CA MET A 108 -11.12 -15.49 4.58
C MET A 108 -10.67 -14.89 5.92
N ALA A 109 -11.35 -13.88 6.47
CA ALA A 109 -11.09 -13.42 7.84
C ALA A 109 -11.40 -14.50 8.89
N ALA A 110 -12.14 -15.55 8.48
CA ALA A 110 -12.40 -16.78 9.20
C ALA A 110 -11.27 -17.84 9.05
N ALA A 111 -10.00 -17.44 9.03
CA ALA A 111 -8.84 -18.35 9.07
C ALA A 111 -8.64 -19.02 10.46
N GLY A 112 -9.74 -19.51 11.03
CA GLY A 112 -9.83 -20.24 12.29
C GLY A 112 -11.07 -21.15 12.37
N VAL A 113 -11.91 -21.19 11.33
CA VAL A 113 -12.97 -22.21 11.24
C VAL A 113 -12.31 -23.53 10.84
N PRO A 114 -12.45 -24.60 11.64
CA PRO A 114 -11.95 -25.91 11.25
C PRO A 114 -12.59 -26.30 9.92
N VAL A 115 -11.74 -26.62 8.94
CA VAL A 115 -12.19 -27.17 7.67
C VAL A 115 -12.78 -28.55 7.95
N ASP A 116 -14.07 -28.72 7.68
CA ASP A 116 -14.72 -30.03 7.75
C ASP A 116 -14.27 -30.91 6.57
N LEU A 117 -13.35 -31.83 6.85
CA LEU A 117 -12.79 -32.76 5.86
C LEU A 117 -13.80 -33.81 5.35
N THR A 118 -15.04 -33.82 5.87
CA THR A 118 -16.11 -34.68 5.37
C THR A 118 -16.85 -34.10 4.15
N THR A 119 -16.63 -32.82 3.84
CA THR A 119 -17.18 -32.21 2.62
C THR A 119 -16.38 -32.62 1.38
N THR A 120 -17.09 -32.95 0.29
CA THR A 120 -16.50 -33.41 -0.96
C THR A 120 -15.47 -32.38 -1.48
N PRO A 121 -14.18 -32.75 -1.60
CA PRO A 121 -13.17 -31.82 -2.10
C PRO A 121 -13.47 -31.45 -3.55
N ILE A 122 -13.36 -30.15 -3.85
CA ILE A 122 -13.44 -29.64 -5.22
C ILE A 122 -12.18 -30.12 -5.95
N HIS A 123 -12.31 -31.15 -6.78
CA HIS A 123 -11.25 -31.55 -7.69
C HIS A 123 -11.20 -30.60 -8.88
N PRO A 124 -10.01 -30.11 -9.29
CA PRO A 124 -9.89 -29.43 -10.57
C PRO A 124 -10.29 -30.41 -11.67
N SER A 125 -11.36 -30.12 -12.39
CA SER A 125 -11.75 -30.88 -13.57
C SER A 125 -10.67 -30.68 -14.64
N ARG A 126 -9.84 -31.71 -14.81
CA ARG A 126 -8.88 -31.79 -15.90
C ARG A 126 -9.69 -31.92 -17.20
N SER A 127 -9.97 -30.82 -17.88
CA SER A 127 -10.32 -30.88 -19.30
C SER A 127 -9.10 -31.41 -20.03
N LEU A 128 -9.14 -32.70 -20.38
CA LEU A 128 -8.26 -33.28 -21.39
C LEU A 128 -8.79 -32.81 -22.74
N ALA A 129 -7.97 -32.03 -23.45
CA ALA A 129 -8.07 -31.87 -24.89
C ALA A 129 -7.68 -33.18 -25.60
#